data_AF-A0A969R9R8-F1
#
_entry.id   AF-A0A969R9R8-F1
#
_cell.length_a   1.000
_cell.length_b   1.000
_cell.length_c   1.000
_cell.angle_alpha   90.00
_cell.angle_beta   90.00
_cell.angle_gamma   90.00
#
_symmetry.space_group_name_H-M   'P 1'
#
loop_
_entity.id
_entity.type
_entity.pdbx_description
1 polymer ?
#
loop_
_entity_poly.entity_id
_entity_poly.type
_entity_poly.pdbx_seq_one_letter_code
_entity_poly.pdbx_strand_id
1 'polypeptide(L)'
;MVVSQGIKIAVVGDIHDLWDHEDEAALKALGVDLVLLVGDFGNESVEVVRMIAQMSLPKAAIFGNHDAWYNATDWGIKQCPYDRSQENRLQQQIDLLGDAHVGYRNLDFLELGLSVVGGRPFSWGGAGWKNEKFYRDRCGVNSFEESIDRIVSAADRAECETVIFIGHNGPTGLGELPEDPCGRDWQPIGGDHGDPDFEQAITKVQQLGKTIPLVAFGHMHHTLRHTKHQLRRTVHTIAGTVYLNAARVPRIVQNGGNPLRNFSLVTLESGTVSQISLVWVDRAFNIESETILYSAQPLVNSIV
;
A
#
# COMPACT_ATOMS: atom_id res chain seq x y z
N MET A 1 27.45 11.85 18.97
CA MET A 1 26.21 11.87 18.19
C MET A 1 25.84 10.43 17.93
N VAL A 2 24.73 9.95 18.51
CA VAL A 2 24.20 8.65 18.12
C VAL A 2 23.72 8.84 16.69
N VAL A 3 24.33 8.12 15.75
CA VAL A 3 23.79 8.04 14.38
C VAL A 3 22.42 7.41 14.57
N SER A 4 21.36 8.20 14.39
CA SER A 4 19.99 7.68 14.35
C SER A 4 19.97 6.57 13.32
N GLN A 5 19.84 5.32 13.76
CA GLN A 5 19.66 4.20 12.85
C GLN A 5 18.34 4.46 12.09
N GLY A 6 18.40 4.51 10.76
CA GLY A 6 17.22 4.80 9.93
C GLY A 6 16.10 3.78 10.18
N ILE A 7 14.85 4.20 10.02
CA ILE A 7 13.67 3.34 10.19
C ILE A 7 13.53 2.49 8.92
N LYS A 8 13.53 1.17 9.06
CA LYS A 8 13.33 0.23 7.96
C LYS A 8 11.90 -0.22 7.89
N ILE A 9 11.22 0.17 6.82
CA ILE A 9 9.81 -0.11 6.57
C ILE A 9 9.71 -1.14 5.44
N ALA A 10 8.96 -2.22 5.64
CA ALA A 10 8.59 -3.10 4.55
C ALA A 10 7.21 -2.71 4.01
N VAL A 11 7.10 -2.53 2.69
CA VAL A 11 5.82 -2.31 2.00
C VAL A 11 5.49 -3.54 1.17
N VAL A 12 4.30 -4.11 1.38
CA VAL A 12 3.82 -5.31 0.70
C VAL A 12 2.42 -5.07 0.16
N GLY A 13 2.25 -5.21 -1.14
CA GLY A 13 0.97 -5.06 -1.83
C GLY A 13 0.63 -6.27 -2.68
N ASP A 14 -0.65 -6.41 -3.01
CA ASP A 14 -1.16 -7.35 -4.00
C ASP A 14 -0.75 -8.79 -3.65
N ILE A 15 -1.03 -9.16 -2.39
CA ILE A 15 -0.63 -10.43 -1.79
C ILE A 15 -1.27 -11.62 -2.49
N HIS A 16 -2.55 -11.52 -2.86
CA HIS A 16 -3.32 -12.55 -3.59
C HIS A 16 -3.10 -13.98 -3.07
N ASP A 17 -3.38 -14.19 -1.79
CA ASP A 17 -3.25 -15.49 -1.11
C ASP A 17 -1.81 -16.00 -0.95
N LEU A 18 -0.80 -15.20 -1.30
CA LEU A 18 0.63 -15.53 -1.16
C LEU A 18 1.25 -14.85 0.08
N TRP A 19 0.73 -15.24 1.25
CA TRP A 19 1.28 -14.87 2.56
C TRP A 19 1.25 -16.08 3.50
N ASP A 20 2.36 -16.32 4.19
CA ASP A 20 2.47 -17.39 5.17
C ASP A 20 3.28 -16.95 6.41
N HIS A 21 3.46 -17.88 7.35
CA HIS A 21 4.18 -17.61 8.61
C HIS A 21 5.69 -17.37 8.40
N GLU A 22 6.27 -17.76 7.27
CA GLU A 22 7.66 -17.45 6.96
C GLU A 22 7.84 -15.99 6.53
N ASP A 23 6.78 -15.29 6.10
CA ASP A 23 6.84 -13.85 5.79
C ASP A 23 7.23 -13.01 7.02
N GLU A 24 6.61 -13.25 8.18
CA GLU A 24 6.99 -12.55 9.41
C GLU A 24 8.44 -12.88 9.82
N ALA A 25 8.84 -14.15 9.71
CA ALA A 25 10.20 -14.57 10.05
C ALA A 25 11.25 -13.89 9.14
N ALA A 26 10.96 -13.79 7.84
CA ALA A 26 11.79 -13.06 6.88
C ALA A 26 11.88 -11.57 7.22
N LEU A 27 10.75 -10.92 7.51
CA LEU A 27 10.71 -9.50 7.88
C LEU A 27 11.52 -9.20 9.15
N LYS A 28 11.43 -10.08 10.16
CA LYS A 28 12.26 -10.00 11.38
C LYS A 28 13.75 -10.17 11.07
N ALA A 29 14.11 -11.15 10.25
CA ALA A 29 15.50 -11.38 9.84
C ALA A 29 16.08 -10.21 9.05
N LEU A 30 15.26 -9.52 8.26
CA LEU A 30 15.62 -8.29 7.56
C LEU A 30 15.77 -7.07 8.48
N GLY A 31 15.38 -7.17 9.76
CA GLY A 31 15.41 -6.06 10.71
C GLY A 31 14.44 -4.95 10.33
N VAL A 32 13.22 -5.32 9.95
CA VAL A 32 12.13 -4.39 9.63
C VAL A 32 11.50 -3.88 10.93
N ASP A 33 11.33 -2.57 11.03
CA ASP A 33 10.72 -1.88 12.18
C ASP A 33 9.21 -1.70 12.03
N LEU A 34 8.72 -1.56 10.79
CA LEU A 34 7.30 -1.34 10.48
C LEU A 34 6.91 -2.03 9.17
N VAL A 35 5.73 -2.67 9.15
CA VAL A 35 5.16 -3.31 7.96
C VAL A 35 3.94 -2.54 7.47
N LEU A 36 3.94 -2.13 6.21
CA LEU A 36 2.82 -1.49 5.53
C LEU A 36 2.21 -2.45 4.52
N LEU A 37 0.93 -2.76 4.69
CA LEU A 37 0.19 -3.71 3.85
C LEU A 37 -0.84 -2.96 3.00
N VAL A 38 -0.64 -2.94 1.69
CA VAL A 38 -1.40 -2.06 0.76
C VAL A 38 -2.49 -2.81 -0.01
N GLY A 39 -3.06 -3.85 0.60
CA GLY A 39 -4.30 -4.48 0.15
C GLY A 39 -4.13 -5.58 -0.89
N ASP A 40 -5.28 -6.04 -1.37
CA ASP A 40 -5.42 -7.21 -2.23
C ASP A 40 -4.81 -8.46 -1.58
N PHE A 41 -5.23 -8.72 -0.34
CA PHE A 41 -4.87 -9.90 0.44
C PHE A 41 -5.33 -11.18 -0.23
N GLY A 42 -6.49 -11.13 -0.87
CA GLY A 42 -7.08 -12.18 -1.69
C GLY A 42 -8.55 -11.85 -1.95
N ASN A 43 -9.28 -12.74 -2.60
CA ASN A 43 -10.74 -12.56 -2.78
C ASN A 43 -11.48 -12.81 -1.46
N GLU A 44 -11.48 -11.80 -0.59
CA GLU A 44 -12.00 -11.86 0.79
C GLU A 44 -11.37 -12.99 1.62
N SER A 45 -10.03 -13.02 1.63
CA SER A 45 -9.23 -14.11 2.20
C SER A 45 -9.03 -13.97 3.71
N VAL A 46 -9.99 -14.51 4.46
CA VAL A 46 -10.02 -14.44 5.94
C VAL A 46 -8.75 -15.02 6.58
N GLU A 47 -8.24 -16.14 6.08
CA GLU A 47 -7.08 -16.81 6.70
C GLU A 47 -5.76 -16.07 6.45
N VAL A 48 -5.59 -15.45 5.28
CA VAL A 48 -4.46 -14.54 5.02
C VAL A 48 -4.50 -13.37 5.98
N VAL A 49 -5.67 -12.73 6.12
CA VAL A 49 -5.85 -11.60 7.04
C VAL A 49 -5.65 -12.01 8.49
N ARG A 50 -6.05 -13.22 8.87
CA ARG A 50 -5.78 -13.78 10.21
C ARG A 50 -4.27 -13.90 10.48
N MET A 51 -3.51 -14.44 9.54
CA MET A 51 -2.04 -14.55 9.66
C MET A 51 -1.39 -13.18 9.75
N ILE A 52 -1.81 -12.23 8.91
CA ILE A 52 -1.37 -10.83 8.97
C ILE A 52 -1.67 -10.23 10.34
N ALA A 53 -2.89 -10.38 10.84
CA ALA A 53 -3.31 -9.84 12.13
C ALA A 53 -2.47 -10.39 13.29
N GLN A 54 -2.11 -11.68 13.25
CA GLN A 54 -1.34 -12.36 14.29
C GLN A 54 0.15 -12.01 14.34
N MET A 55 0.70 -11.39 13.28
CA MET A 55 2.11 -10.97 13.26
C MET A 55 2.45 -10.07 14.46
N SER A 56 3.63 -10.22 15.04
CA SER A 56 4.05 -9.41 16.20
C SER A 56 4.73 -8.08 15.82
N LEU A 57 5.19 -7.95 14.57
CA LEU A 57 5.77 -6.70 14.07
C LEU A 57 4.74 -5.57 14.05
N PRO A 58 5.14 -4.32 14.35
CA PRO A 58 4.31 -3.14 14.13
C PRO A 58 3.82 -3.11 12.69
N LYS A 59 2.52 -2.84 12.49
CA LYS A 59 1.90 -2.88 11.17
C LYS A 59 0.76 -1.90 11.00
N ALA A 60 0.60 -1.43 9.77
CA ALA A 60 -0.60 -0.75 9.30
C ALA A 60 -1.03 -1.34 7.96
N ALA A 61 -2.34 -1.45 7.75
CA ALA A 61 -2.92 -2.16 6.63
C ALA A 61 -4.12 -1.42 6.05
N ILE A 62 -4.24 -1.42 4.73
CA ILE A 62 -5.42 -0.95 4.01
C ILE A 62 -5.91 -2.05 3.07
N PHE A 63 -7.23 -2.20 2.97
CA PHE A 63 -7.84 -3.18 2.07
C PHE A 63 -7.87 -2.69 0.63
N GLY A 64 -7.65 -3.62 -0.30
CA GLY A 64 -7.78 -3.45 -1.74
C GLY A 64 -9.10 -3.94 -2.31
N ASN A 65 -9.27 -3.84 -3.63
CA ASN A 65 -10.54 -4.18 -4.26
C ASN A 65 -10.88 -5.67 -4.17
N HIS A 66 -9.87 -6.55 -4.15
CA HIS A 66 -10.08 -7.99 -3.98
C HIS A 66 -10.56 -8.34 -2.56
N ASP A 67 -10.23 -7.52 -1.56
CA ASP A 67 -10.62 -7.77 -0.17
C ASP A 67 -12.12 -7.54 0.11
N ALA A 68 -12.85 -7.01 -0.88
CA ALA A 68 -14.31 -6.91 -0.92
C ALA A 68 -14.90 -7.48 -2.22
N TRP A 69 -14.19 -8.42 -2.88
CA TRP A 69 -14.53 -8.91 -4.21
C TRP A 69 -15.98 -9.40 -4.35
N TYR A 70 -16.51 -10.08 -3.33
CA TYR A 70 -17.84 -10.67 -3.31
C TYR A 70 -18.90 -9.77 -2.64
N ASN A 71 -18.53 -8.58 -2.21
CA ASN A 71 -19.41 -7.63 -1.53
C ASN A 71 -19.52 -6.26 -2.21
N ALA A 72 -18.53 -5.84 -3.00
CA ALA A 72 -18.47 -4.49 -3.56
C ALA A 72 -19.26 -4.31 -4.87
N THR A 73 -19.39 -5.36 -5.69
CA THR A 73 -20.00 -5.26 -7.02
C THR A 73 -21.15 -6.27 -7.20
N ASP A 74 -22.14 -5.93 -8.01
CA ASP A 74 -23.26 -6.83 -8.33
C ASP A 74 -22.79 -8.14 -8.98
N TRP A 75 -21.76 -8.06 -9.81
CA TRP A 75 -21.16 -9.25 -10.43
C TRP A 75 -20.44 -10.11 -9.37
N GLY A 76 -19.63 -9.50 -8.52
CA GLY A 76 -18.93 -10.20 -7.45
C GLY A 76 -19.88 -10.89 -6.49
N ILE A 77 -20.97 -10.22 -6.09
CA ILE A 77 -22.03 -10.80 -5.25
C ILE A 77 -22.64 -12.05 -5.89
N LYS A 78 -22.85 -12.05 -7.22
CA LYS A 78 -23.38 -13.22 -7.96
C LYS A 78 -22.38 -14.37 -8.06
N GLN A 79 -21.08 -14.07 -8.00
CA GLN A 79 -19.99 -15.07 -8.06
C GLN A 79 -19.52 -15.49 -6.67
N CYS A 80 -20.21 -15.09 -5.60
CA CYS A 80 -19.83 -15.39 -4.22
C CYS A 80 -19.78 -16.91 -3.99
N PRO A 81 -18.62 -17.47 -3.59
CA PRO A 81 -18.45 -18.92 -3.42
C PRO A 81 -18.97 -19.42 -2.06
N TYR A 82 -19.57 -18.53 -1.26
CA TYR A 82 -20.04 -18.82 0.08
C TYR A 82 -21.42 -18.23 0.36
N ASP A 83 -22.10 -18.76 1.37
CA ASP A 83 -23.41 -18.28 1.80
C ASP A 83 -23.27 -17.04 2.70
N ARG A 84 -23.59 -15.87 2.13
CA ARG A 84 -23.52 -14.57 2.81
C ARG A 84 -24.54 -14.40 3.93
N SER A 85 -25.51 -15.32 4.09
CA SER A 85 -26.40 -15.37 5.24
C SER A 85 -25.78 -16.09 6.45
N GLN A 86 -24.76 -16.93 6.21
CA GLN A 86 -24.08 -17.72 7.23
C GLN A 86 -22.73 -17.13 7.62
N GLU A 87 -22.01 -16.53 6.68
CA GLU A 87 -20.72 -15.89 6.93
C GLU A 87 -20.56 -14.55 6.20
N ASN A 88 -19.80 -13.64 6.80
CA ASN A 88 -19.48 -12.34 6.23
C ASN A 88 -17.97 -12.14 6.26
N ARG A 89 -17.29 -12.64 5.22
CA ARG A 89 -15.82 -12.62 5.13
C ARG A 89 -15.25 -11.20 5.09
N LEU A 90 -15.94 -10.27 4.45
CA LEU A 90 -15.57 -8.85 4.50
C LEU A 90 -15.50 -8.33 5.93
N GLN A 91 -16.56 -8.52 6.73
CA GLN A 91 -16.57 -8.06 8.12
C GLN A 91 -15.55 -8.80 8.98
N GLN A 92 -15.41 -10.12 8.80
CA GLN A 92 -14.42 -10.92 9.53
C GLN A 92 -13.00 -10.39 9.31
N GLN A 93 -12.62 -10.03 8.08
CA GLN A 93 -11.31 -9.46 7.79
C GLN A 93 -11.11 -8.10 8.49
N ILE A 94 -12.13 -7.23 8.45
CA ILE A 94 -12.10 -5.93 9.13
C ILE A 94 -11.92 -6.14 10.65
N ASP A 95 -12.69 -7.05 11.24
CA ASP A 95 -12.63 -7.36 12.66
C ASP A 95 -11.26 -7.97 13.05
N LEU A 96 -10.68 -8.80 12.18
CA LEU A 96 -9.36 -9.40 12.40
C LEU A 96 -8.23 -8.38 12.39
N LEU A 97 -8.22 -7.44 11.44
CA LEU A 97 -7.21 -6.38 11.41
C LEU A 97 -7.39 -5.39 12.56
N GLY A 98 -8.62 -5.15 12.99
CA GLY A 98 -8.93 -4.22 14.08
C GLY A 98 -8.30 -2.84 13.84
N ASP A 99 -7.50 -2.36 14.79
CA ASP A 99 -6.85 -1.06 14.71
C ASP A 99 -5.69 -0.99 13.71
N ALA A 100 -5.18 -2.14 13.24
CA ALA A 100 -4.20 -2.15 12.17
C ALA A 100 -4.81 -1.73 10.82
N HIS A 101 -6.15 -1.78 10.67
CA HIS A 101 -6.81 -1.26 9.48
C HIS A 101 -6.95 0.27 9.53
N VAL A 102 -6.21 0.96 8.65
CA VAL A 102 -6.12 2.43 8.63
C VAL A 102 -6.98 3.09 7.56
N GLY A 103 -7.83 2.37 6.81
CA GLY A 103 -8.71 2.98 5.82
C GLY A 103 -9.60 4.06 6.45
N TYR A 104 -9.49 5.32 6.01
CA TYR A 104 -10.13 6.49 6.65
C TYR A 104 -9.81 6.69 8.14
N ARG A 105 -8.67 6.17 8.61
CA ARG A 105 -8.17 6.25 9.98
C ARG A 105 -6.67 6.52 9.96
N ASN A 106 -6.11 6.80 11.13
CA ASN A 106 -4.67 6.85 11.35
C ASN A 106 -4.27 5.83 12.41
N LEU A 107 -2.98 5.47 12.41
CA LEU A 107 -2.33 4.73 13.47
C LEU A 107 -0.98 5.38 13.77
N ASP A 108 -0.76 5.75 15.03
CA ASP A 108 0.44 6.47 15.46
C ASP A 108 1.51 5.48 15.94
N PHE A 109 2.73 5.65 15.41
CA PHE A 109 3.92 4.90 15.81
C PHE A 109 4.89 5.85 16.50
N LEU A 110 4.54 6.27 17.72
CA LEU A 110 5.27 7.31 18.46
C LEU A 110 6.75 6.97 18.68
N GLU A 111 7.06 5.68 18.90
CA GLU A 111 8.44 5.20 19.03
C GLU A 111 9.27 5.37 17.74
N LEU A 112 8.59 5.41 16.58
CA LEU A 112 9.18 5.67 15.27
C LEU A 112 9.05 7.15 14.85
N GLY A 113 8.40 7.99 15.66
CA GLY A 113 8.18 9.41 15.37
C GLY A 113 7.33 9.68 14.12
N LEU A 114 6.46 8.74 13.73
CA LEU A 114 5.62 8.86 12.54
C LEU A 114 4.20 8.33 12.78
N SER A 115 3.27 8.75 11.93
CA SER A 115 1.90 8.21 11.87
C SER A 115 1.62 7.67 10.49
N VAL A 116 0.82 6.60 10.40
CA VAL A 116 0.34 6.06 9.13
C VAL A 116 -1.12 6.43 8.95
N VAL A 117 -1.47 7.00 7.80
CA VAL A 117 -2.84 7.38 7.45
C VAL A 117 -3.28 6.61 6.21
N GLY A 118 -4.45 5.98 6.27
CA GLY A 118 -5.01 5.27 5.12
C GLY A 118 -5.91 6.16 4.26
N GLY A 119 -5.79 5.99 2.94
CA GLY A 119 -6.72 6.54 1.96
C GLY A 119 -8.07 5.83 1.96
N ARG A 120 -8.75 5.85 0.81
CA ARG A 120 -9.99 5.12 0.60
C ARG A 120 -9.74 3.61 0.51
N PRO A 121 -10.29 2.78 1.43
CA PRO A 121 -10.16 1.33 1.34
C PRO A 121 -11.02 0.76 0.20
N PHE A 122 -10.68 -0.43 -0.28
CA PHE A 122 -11.39 -1.16 -1.33
C PHE A 122 -11.46 -0.45 -2.69
N SER A 123 -10.57 0.52 -2.93
CA SER A 123 -10.58 1.31 -4.16
C SER A 123 -10.30 0.47 -5.40
N TRP A 124 -11.06 0.71 -6.46
CA TRP A 124 -10.87 0.14 -7.80
C TRP A 124 -10.21 1.13 -8.77
N GLY A 125 -9.74 2.26 -8.25
CA GLY A 125 -9.10 3.31 -9.03
C GLY A 125 -9.97 4.03 -10.06
N GLY A 126 -9.34 5.04 -10.64
CA GLY A 126 -9.84 5.85 -11.74
C GLY A 126 -10.76 7.01 -11.33
N ALA A 127 -11.01 7.88 -12.30
CA ALA A 127 -11.68 9.17 -12.10
C ALA A 127 -13.18 9.10 -11.72
N GLY A 128 -13.81 7.92 -11.72
CA GLY A 128 -15.24 7.77 -11.45
C GLY A 128 -15.51 7.26 -10.04
N TRP A 129 -16.52 7.81 -9.36
CA TRP A 129 -17.03 7.25 -8.12
C TRP A 129 -17.81 5.96 -8.42
N LYS A 130 -17.19 4.81 -8.13
CA LYS A 130 -17.74 3.47 -8.38
C LYS A 130 -18.25 2.85 -7.09
N ASN A 131 -19.10 1.84 -7.21
CA ASN A 131 -19.60 1.05 -6.07
C ASN A 131 -20.29 1.91 -4.99
N GLU A 132 -21.06 2.93 -5.41
CA GLU A 132 -21.69 3.91 -4.53
C GLU A 132 -22.46 3.26 -3.37
N LYS A 133 -23.29 2.25 -3.67
CA LYS A 133 -24.04 1.51 -2.64
C LYS A 133 -23.11 0.86 -1.61
N PHE A 134 -22.01 0.25 -2.05
CA PHE A 134 -21.04 -0.38 -1.16
C PHE A 134 -20.38 0.66 -0.25
N TYR A 135 -19.88 1.76 -0.80
CA TYR A 135 -19.22 2.81 -0.01
C TYR A 135 -20.15 3.48 0.98
N ARG A 136 -21.39 3.78 0.59
CA ARG A 136 -22.38 4.32 1.52
C ARG A 136 -22.66 3.34 2.66
N ASP A 137 -22.94 2.09 2.33
CA ASP A 137 -23.40 1.11 3.32
C ASP A 137 -22.26 0.59 4.21
N ARG A 138 -21.01 0.53 3.70
CA ARG A 138 -19.84 -0.04 4.41
C ARG A 138 -18.86 0.99 4.96
N CYS A 139 -18.70 2.12 4.28
CA CYS A 139 -17.73 3.15 4.66
C CYS A 139 -18.41 4.44 5.14
N GLY A 140 -19.71 4.60 4.90
CA GLY A 140 -20.45 5.80 5.25
C GLY A 140 -19.99 7.03 4.49
N VAL A 141 -19.60 6.86 3.22
CA VAL A 141 -19.22 7.95 2.30
C VAL A 141 -19.93 7.78 0.96
N ASN A 142 -20.31 8.89 0.34
CA ASN A 142 -21.14 8.94 -0.87
C ASN A 142 -20.45 9.62 -2.06
N SER A 143 -19.29 10.24 -1.85
CA SER A 143 -18.60 10.98 -2.89
C SER A 143 -17.09 11.06 -2.65
N PHE A 144 -16.37 11.54 -3.66
CA PHE A 144 -14.95 11.87 -3.52
C PHE A 144 -14.74 12.96 -2.47
N GLU A 145 -15.61 13.96 -2.38
CA GLU A 145 -15.51 15.04 -1.40
C GLU A 145 -15.59 14.50 0.04
N GLU A 146 -16.58 13.64 0.32
CA GLU A 146 -16.71 13.00 1.64
C GLU A 146 -15.50 12.09 1.94
N SER A 147 -14.98 11.39 0.92
CA SER A 147 -13.77 10.58 1.03
C SER A 147 -12.54 11.44 1.37
N ILE A 148 -12.35 12.57 0.69
CA ILE A 148 -11.26 13.52 0.98
C ILE A 148 -11.35 13.99 2.43
N ASP A 149 -12.53 14.41 2.87
CA ASP A 149 -12.73 14.92 4.22
C ASP A 149 -12.42 13.86 5.29
N ARG A 150 -12.76 12.59 5.03
CA ARG A 150 -12.39 11.47 5.91
C ARG A 150 -10.88 11.26 6.00
N ILE A 151 -10.17 11.27 4.87
CA ILE A 151 -8.71 11.07 4.83
C ILE A 151 -8.01 12.25 5.52
N VAL A 152 -8.39 13.48 5.21
CA VAL A 152 -7.83 14.69 5.84
C VAL A 152 -8.10 14.70 7.34
N SER A 153 -9.31 14.36 7.77
CA SER A 153 -9.66 14.28 9.20
C SER A 153 -8.90 13.18 9.95
N ALA A 154 -8.47 12.12 9.25
CA ALA A 154 -7.61 11.09 9.84
C ALA A 154 -6.18 11.61 10.02
N ALA A 155 -5.65 12.32 9.03
CA ALA A 155 -4.33 12.95 9.12
C ALA A 155 -4.25 14.09 10.15
N ASP A 156 -5.33 14.87 10.29
CA ASP A 156 -5.42 15.94 11.32
C ASP A 156 -5.39 15.37 12.75
N ARG A 157 -5.94 14.17 12.93
CA ARG A 157 -5.90 13.43 14.21
C ARG A 157 -4.57 12.72 14.48
N ALA A 158 -3.68 12.65 13.50
CA ALA A 158 -2.38 12.01 13.66
C ALA A 158 -1.48 12.83 14.60
N GLU A 159 -0.91 12.15 15.59
CA GLU A 159 -0.09 12.79 16.62
C GLU A 159 1.27 13.26 16.09
N CYS A 160 1.82 12.55 15.10
CA CYS A 160 3.11 12.89 14.52
C CYS A 160 2.99 13.91 13.38
N GLU A 161 4.01 14.76 13.23
CA GLU A 161 4.12 15.67 12.09
C GLU A 161 4.55 14.96 10.81
N THR A 162 5.31 13.86 10.93
CA THR A 162 5.65 12.97 9.82
C THR A 162 4.53 11.96 9.61
N VAL A 163 3.90 12.03 8.45
CA VAL A 163 2.79 11.17 8.05
C VAL A 163 3.20 10.33 6.84
N ILE A 164 3.05 9.01 6.95
CA ILE A 164 3.12 8.10 5.81
C ILE A 164 1.69 7.82 5.36
N PHE A 165 1.42 8.02 4.08
CA PHE A 165 0.13 7.64 3.51
C PHE A 165 0.19 6.23 2.92
N ILE A 166 -0.87 5.45 3.15
CA ILE A 166 -1.09 4.20 2.42
C ILE A 166 -2.45 4.17 1.71
N GLY A 167 -2.45 3.75 0.45
CA GLY A 167 -3.65 3.50 -0.36
C GLY A 167 -3.58 2.10 -0.94
N HIS A 168 -4.69 1.49 -1.35
CA HIS A 168 -4.57 0.32 -2.22
C HIS A 168 -4.22 0.76 -3.65
N ASN A 169 -5.02 1.66 -4.22
CA ASN A 169 -4.66 2.34 -5.46
C ASN A 169 -3.90 3.63 -5.17
N GLY A 170 -3.01 4.03 -6.08
CA GLY A 170 -2.25 5.27 -5.95
C GLY A 170 -3.10 6.52 -6.25
N PRO A 171 -2.59 7.71 -5.94
CA PRO A 171 -3.28 8.97 -6.27
C PRO A 171 -3.24 9.25 -7.78
N THR A 172 -4.20 10.04 -8.26
CA THR A 172 -4.12 10.67 -9.60
C THR A 172 -2.89 11.58 -9.70
N GLY A 173 -2.42 11.84 -10.92
CA GLY A 173 -1.19 12.57 -11.22
C GLY A 173 0.02 11.67 -11.51
N LEU A 174 -0.16 10.34 -11.43
CA LEU A 174 0.89 9.33 -11.59
C LEU A 174 0.63 8.37 -12.75
N GLY A 175 -0.26 8.72 -13.69
CA GLY A 175 -0.66 7.85 -14.80
C GLY A 175 -0.66 8.52 -16.17
N GLU A 176 0.28 9.41 -16.43
CA GLU A 176 0.42 10.08 -17.74
C GLU A 176 0.65 9.06 -18.87
N LEU A 177 1.58 8.13 -18.66
CA LEU A 177 1.87 7.00 -19.56
C LEU A 177 1.28 5.69 -19.01
N PRO A 178 0.93 4.71 -19.88
CA PRO A 178 0.45 3.39 -19.44
C PRO A 178 1.38 2.68 -18.44
N GLU A 179 2.68 2.96 -18.52
CA GLU A 179 3.71 2.33 -17.69
C GLU A 179 4.06 3.11 -16.43
N ASP A 180 3.47 4.28 -16.22
CA ASP A 180 3.61 5.03 -14.97
C ASP A 180 2.92 4.32 -13.80
N PRO A 181 3.22 4.66 -12.53
CA PRO A 181 2.73 3.91 -11.37
C PRO A 181 1.20 3.73 -11.34
N CYS A 182 0.43 4.70 -11.83
CA CYS A 182 -1.03 4.66 -11.93
C CYS A 182 -1.54 4.65 -13.38
N GLY A 183 -0.69 4.35 -14.37
CA GLY A 183 -1.03 4.38 -15.79
C GLY A 183 -1.92 3.22 -16.24
N ARG A 184 -3.02 3.51 -16.93
CA ARG A 184 -3.90 2.46 -17.48
C ARG A 184 -3.23 1.71 -18.64
N ASP A 185 -2.93 0.42 -18.44
CA ASP A 185 -2.24 -0.45 -19.40
C ASP A 185 -3.18 -1.44 -20.14
N TRP A 186 -4.49 -1.26 -20.01
CA TRP A 186 -5.53 -2.03 -20.72
C TRP A 186 -6.46 -1.14 -21.52
N GLN A 187 -7.13 -1.71 -22.52
CA GLN A 187 -7.98 -0.98 -23.45
C GLN A 187 -9.15 -0.22 -22.79
N PRO A 188 -9.46 1.01 -23.24
CA PRO A 188 -8.57 1.92 -23.98
C PRO A 188 -7.28 2.22 -23.20
N ILE A 189 -6.13 2.01 -23.85
CA ILE A 189 -4.81 2.21 -23.24
C ILE A 189 -4.55 3.70 -23.00
N GLY A 190 -3.91 4.01 -21.87
CA GLY A 190 -3.58 5.38 -21.47
C GLY A 190 -4.65 6.01 -20.58
N GLY A 191 -4.23 7.09 -19.92
CA GLY A 191 -5.02 7.79 -18.91
C GLY A 191 -4.67 7.34 -17.50
N ASP A 192 -4.93 8.26 -16.57
CA ASP A 192 -4.62 8.10 -15.17
C ASP A 192 -5.68 7.23 -14.47
N HIS A 193 -5.23 6.15 -13.84
CA HIS A 193 -6.07 5.24 -13.05
C HIS A 193 -5.97 5.47 -11.54
N GLY A 194 -5.27 6.52 -11.11
CA GLY A 194 -5.17 6.91 -9.72
C GLY A 194 -6.49 7.40 -9.12
N ASP A 195 -6.51 7.52 -7.81
CA ASP A 195 -7.62 8.01 -7.00
C ASP A 195 -7.55 9.55 -6.82
N PRO A 196 -8.54 10.31 -7.34
CA PRO A 196 -8.56 11.77 -7.22
C PRO A 196 -8.74 12.28 -5.79
N ASP A 197 -9.47 11.55 -4.94
CA ASP A 197 -9.60 11.86 -3.52
C ASP A 197 -8.30 11.70 -2.77
N PHE A 198 -7.47 10.72 -3.16
CA PHE A 198 -6.19 10.50 -2.52
C PHE A 198 -5.18 11.61 -2.86
N GLU A 199 -5.11 12.01 -4.14
CA GLU A 199 -4.30 13.17 -4.58
C GLU A 199 -4.68 14.45 -3.82
N GLN A 200 -5.98 14.76 -3.76
CA GLN A 200 -6.46 15.95 -3.09
C GLN A 200 -6.23 15.91 -1.57
N ALA A 201 -6.41 14.75 -0.94
CA ALA A 201 -6.15 14.62 0.49
C ALA A 201 -4.67 14.82 0.83
N ILE A 202 -3.75 14.24 0.05
CA ILE A 202 -2.30 14.44 0.19
C ILE A 202 -1.97 15.94 0.11
N THR A 203 -2.48 16.62 -0.91
CA THR A 203 -2.27 18.06 -1.11
C THR A 203 -2.78 18.88 0.08
N LYS A 204 -4.01 18.62 0.54
CA LYS A 204 -4.59 19.32 1.70
C LYS A 204 -3.79 19.09 2.97
N VAL A 205 -3.31 17.86 3.20
CA VAL A 205 -2.54 17.52 4.41
C VAL A 205 -1.15 18.16 4.41
N GLN A 206 -0.50 18.28 3.24
CA GLN A 206 0.72 19.09 3.12
C GLN A 206 0.46 20.57 3.44
N GLN A 207 -0.68 21.10 3.02
CA GLN A 207 -1.08 22.48 3.34
C GLN A 207 -1.38 22.71 4.82
N LEU A 208 -1.75 21.66 5.56
CA LEU A 208 -1.86 21.69 7.03
C LEU A 208 -0.49 21.69 7.73
N GLY A 209 0.60 21.54 7.00
CA GLY A 209 1.97 21.58 7.53
C GLY A 209 2.57 20.22 7.86
N LYS A 210 1.82 19.11 7.69
CA LYS A 210 2.34 17.76 7.88
C LYS A 210 3.38 17.43 6.81
N THR A 211 4.42 16.70 7.20
CA THR A 211 5.45 16.20 6.27
C THR A 211 5.07 14.83 5.77
N ILE A 212 5.03 14.63 4.45
CA ILE A 212 4.69 13.34 3.83
C ILE A 212 5.89 12.83 3.04
N PRO A 213 6.82 12.07 3.66
CA PRO A 213 7.97 11.56 2.93
C PRO A 213 7.63 10.37 2.03
N LEU A 214 6.59 9.60 2.37
CA LEU A 214 6.20 8.39 1.65
C LEU A 214 4.69 8.31 1.47
N VAL A 215 4.29 7.99 0.23
CA VAL A 215 2.95 7.53 -0.14
C VAL A 215 3.11 6.14 -0.77
N ALA A 216 2.65 5.11 -0.08
CA ALA A 216 2.77 3.72 -0.52
C ALA A 216 1.42 3.14 -0.97
N PHE A 217 1.42 2.42 -2.09
CA PHE A 217 0.23 1.81 -2.67
C PHE A 217 0.56 0.59 -3.53
N GLY A 218 -0.44 -0.05 -4.11
CA GLY A 218 -0.35 -1.23 -4.97
C GLY A 218 -1.29 -1.13 -6.17
N HIS A 219 -2.12 -2.16 -6.39
CA HIS A 219 -3.19 -2.27 -7.39
C HIS A 219 -2.72 -2.40 -8.84
N MET A 220 -1.92 -1.44 -9.29
CA MET A 220 -1.46 -1.39 -10.67
C MET A 220 -0.24 -2.30 -10.80
N HIS A 221 -0.47 -3.56 -11.19
CA HIS A 221 0.58 -4.58 -11.21
C HIS A 221 1.79 -4.19 -12.08
N HIS A 222 2.97 -4.64 -11.65
CA HIS A 222 4.23 -4.37 -12.35
C HIS A 222 4.33 -4.96 -13.76
N THR A 223 3.64 -6.06 -14.06
CA THR A 223 3.58 -6.61 -15.41
C THR A 223 2.49 -5.93 -16.22
N LEU A 224 2.85 -5.47 -17.40
CA LEU A 224 1.94 -4.73 -18.26
C LEU A 224 1.12 -5.69 -19.14
N ARG A 225 -0.14 -5.32 -19.37
CA ARG A 225 -1.07 -6.06 -20.23
C ARG A 225 -0.81 -5.80 -21.71
N HIS A 226 -0.36 -4.61 -22.09
CA HIS A 226 -0.09 -4.25 -23.49
C HIS A 226 1.32 -4.61 -23.99
N THR A 227 2.28 -4.90 -23.10
CA THR A 227 3.67 -5.17 -23.48
C THR A 227 4.37 -6.10 -22.49
N LYS A 228 5.42 -6.80 -22.96
CA LYS A 228 6.36 -7.58 -22.14
C LYS A 228 7.78 -7.05 -22.18
N HIS A 229 8.01 -5.94 -22.88
CA HIS A 229 9.36 -5.37 -23.08
C HIS A 229 9.86 -4.55 -21.89
N GLN A 230 8.95 -4.06 -21.05
CA GLN A 230 9.28 -3.31 -19.85
C GLN A 230 8.29 -3.61 -18.74
N LEU A 231 8.66 -3.24 -17.52
CA LEU A 231 7.79 -3.29 -16.34
C LEU A 231 7.22 -1.89 -16.07
N ARG A 232 6.14 -1.83 -15.30
CA ARG A 232 5.62 -0.59 -14.74
C ARG A 232 6.67 0.09 -13.88
N ARG A 233 6.75 1.42 -13.97
CA ARG A 233 7.53 2.24 -13.05
C ARG A 233 6.95 2.11 -11.64
N THR A 234 7.81 1.79 -10.68
CA THR A 234 7.40 1.54 -9.28
C THR A 234 7.50 2.78 -8.41
N VAL A 235 8.46 3.67 -8.69
CA VAL A 235 8.72 4.87 -7.88
C VAL A 235 8.54 6.14 -8.70
N HIS A 236 7.94 7.15 -8.07
CA HIS A 236 7.90 8.53 -8.57
C HIS A 236 8.13 9.51 -7.43
N THR A 237 8.66 10.70 -7.71
CA THR A 237 8.96 11.70 -6.67
C THR A 237 8.41 13.06 -7.06
N ILE A 238 7.62 13.67 -6.17
CA ILE A 238 7.04 15.01 -6.37
C ILE A 238 7.33 15.83 -5.12
N ALA A 239 8.04 16.95 -5.29
CA ALA A 239 8.30 17.92 -4.22
C ALA A 239 8.82 17.32 -2.89
N GLY A 240 9.67 16.28 -2.98
CA GLY A 240 10.27 15.61 -1.81
C GLY A 240 9.45 14.44 -1.25
N THR A 241 8.20 14.26 -1.67
CA THR A 241 7.41 13.05 -1.38
C THR A 241 7.76 11.95 -2.37
N VAL A 242 8.06 10.75 -1.85
CA VAL A 242 8.28 9.54 -2.66
C VAL A 242 7.00 8.72 -2.72
N TYR A 243 6.59 8.37 -3.93
CA TYR A 243 5.43 7.55 -4.23
C TYR A 243 5.91 6.17 -4.63
N LEU A 244 5.47 5.14 -3.92
CA LEU A 244 5.87 3.75 -4.14
C LEU A 244 4.65 2.89 -4.48
N ASN A 245 4.60 2.39 -5.72
CA ASN A 245 3.77 1.26 -6.08
C ASN A 245 4.51 -0.06 -5.77
N ALA A 246 4.05 -0.76 -4.74
CA ALA A 246 4.62 -2.01 -4.23
C ALA A 246 3.96 -3.28 -4.82
N ALA A 247 3.12 -3.15 -5.86
CA ALA A 247 2.41 -4.28 -6.45
C ALA A 247 3.35 -5.31 -7.10
N ARG A 248 3.52 -6.47 -6.46
CA ARG A 248 4.33 -7.58 -6.97
C ARG A 248 3.55 -8.90 -7.01
N VAL A 249 3.06 -9.26 -8.19
CA VAL A 249 2.24 -10.48 -8.38
C VAL A 249 2.87 -11.43 -9.40
N PRO A 250 3.16 -12.69 -9.04
CA PRO A 250 3.16 -13.23 -7.68
C PRO A 250 4.33 -12.69 -6.84
N ARG A 251 4.12 -12.52 -5.53
CA ARG A 251 5.18 -12.14 -4.59
C ARG A 251 5.96 -13.30 -4.01
N ILE A 252 5.41 -14.52 -4.08
CA ILE A 252 6.13 -15.76 -3.76
C ILE A 252 6.31 -16.54 -5.05
N VAL A 253 7.56 -16.84 -5.41
CA VAL A 253 7.91 -17.61 -6.61
C VAL A 253 8.77 -18.81 -6.25
N GLN A 254 8.77 -19.82 -7.12
CA GLN A 254 9.66 -20.98 -6.98
C GLN A 254 10.92 -20.76 -7.82
N ASN A 255 12.09 -20.88 -7.21
CA ASN A 255 13.39 -20.90 -7.88
C ASN A 255 14.12 -22.21 -7.55
N GLY A 256 14.19 -23.14 -8.52
CA GLY A 256 14.83 -24.44 -8.31
C GLY A 256 14.24 -25.27 -7.15
N GLY A 257 12.96 -25.07 -6.83
CA GLY A 257 12.27 -25.72 -5.70
C GLY A 257 12.42 -25.00 -4.35
N ASN A 258 13.12 -23.87 -4.30
CA ASN A 258 13.16 -22.99 -3.13
C ASN A 258 12.18 -21.82 -3.32
N PRO A 259 11.27 -21.55 -2.36
CA PRO A 259 10.43 -20.37 -2.42
C PRO A 259 11.27 -19.10 -2.21
N LEU A 260 11.04 -18.09 -3.05
CA LEU A 260 11.56 -16.74 -2.87
C LEU A 260 10.39 -15.80 -2.58
N ARG A 261 10.53 -14.96 -1.55
CA ARG A 261 9.52 -13.99 -1.11
C ARG A 261 9.94 -12.57 -1.42
N ASN A 262 9.04 -11.78 -1.96
CA ASN A 262 9.30 -10.40 -2.33
C ASN A 262 8.87 -9.40 -1.24
N PHE A 263 9.72 -8.41 -1.00
CA PHE A 263 9.40 -7.23 -0.19
C PHE A 263 9.96 -5.96 -0.85
N SER A 264 9.25 -4.84 -0.71
CA SER A 264 9.84 -3.51 -0.96
C SER A 264 10.31 -2.94 0.37
N LEU A 265 11.61 -2.72 0.53
CA LEU A 265 12.20 -2.12 1.72
C LEU A 265 12.42 -0.63 1.50
N VAL A 266 11.88 0.18 2.39
CA VAL A 266 12.04 1.64 2.43
C VAL A 266 12.85 1.98 3.67
N THR A 267 13.92 2.75 3.50
CA THR A 267 14.69 3.30 4.63
C THR A 267 14.32 4.77 4.78
N LEU A 268 13.84 5.14 5.97
CA LEU A 268 13.56 6.52 6.35
C LEU A 268 14.66 7.02 7.27
N GLU A 269 15.34 8.09 6.87
CA GLU A 269 16.38 8.75 7.65
C GLU A 269 16.02 10.22 7.84
N SER A 270 16.03 10.68 9.09
CA SER A 270 15.72 12.08 9.44
C SER A 270 14.41 12.59 8.81
N GLY A 271 13.37 11.75 8.78
CA GLY A 271 12.07 12.09 8.22
C GLY A 271 12.00 12.12 6.69
N THR A 272 13.03 11.61 5.99
CA THR A 272 13.07 11.54 4.52
C THR A 272 13.37 10.12 4.04
N VAL A 273 12.85 9.73 2.88
CA VAL A 273 13.18 8.42 2.30
C VAL A 273 14.61 8.48 1.76
N SER A 274 15.53 7.68 2.30
CA SER A 274 16.92 7.61 1.85
C SER A 274 17.11 6.56 0.75
N GLN A 275 16.39 5.45 0.83
CA GLN A 275 16.48 4.36 -0.14
C GLN A 275 15.17 3.58 -0.24
N ILE A 276 14.86 3.09 -1.44
CA ILE A 276 13.89 2.02 -1.66
C ILE A 276 14.59 0.90 -2.43
N SER A 277 14.49 -0.33 -1.93
CA SER A 277 14.93 -1.51 -2.66
C SER A 277 13.85 -2.58 -2.72
N LEU A 278 13.83 -3.33 -3.82
CA LEU A 278 13.01 -4.51 -3.99
C LEU A 278 13.90 -5.73 -3.76
N VAL A 279 13.56 -6.56 -2.78
CA VAL A 279 14.36 -7.72 -2.40
C VAL A 279 13.60 -9.03 -2.64
N TRP A 280 14.34 -10.07 -3.01
CA TRP A 280 13.87 -11.44 -2.98
C TRP A 280 14.62 -12.20 -1.91
N VAL A 281 13.88 -12.82 -1.00
CA VAL A 281 14.41 -13.48 0.18
C VAL A 281 14.21 -14.98 0.07
N ASP A 282 15.27 -15.76 0.34
CA ASP A 282 15.23 -17.22 0.31
C ASP A 282 14.62 -17.82 1.59
N ARG A 283 14.50 -19.15 1.62
CA ARG A 283 14.02 -19.92 2.78
C ARG A 283 14.90 -19.82 4.05
N ALA A 284 16.13 -19.37 3.91
CA ALA A 284 17.05 -19.13 5.01
C ALA A 284 17.04 -17.65 5.45
N PHE A 285 16.13 -16.87 4.88
CA PHE A 285 15.95 -15.44 5.10
C PHE A 285 17.13 -14.57 4.64
N ASN A 286 17.95 -15.07 3.71
CA ASN A 286 18.98 -14.28 3.04
C ASN A 286 18.40 -13.56 1.83
N ILE A 287 18.93 -12.38 1.53
CA ILE A 287 18.60 -11.66 0.29
C ILE A 287 19.31 -12.37 -0.87
N GLU A 288 18.53 -13.06 -1.71
CA GLU A 288 18.99 -13.71 -2.94
C GLU A 288 19.27 -12.66 -4.04
N SER A 289 18.42 -11.63 -4.11
CA SER A 289 18.63 -10.50 -5.02
C SER A 289 18.02 -9.22 -4.49
N GLU A 290 18.64 -8.09 -4.83
CA GLU A 290 18.20 -6.75 -4.48
C GLU A 290 18.24 -5.85 -5.71
N THR A 291 17.19 -5.08 -5.92
CA THR A 291 17.11 -4.02 -6.93
C THR A 291 16.86 -2.69 -6.24
N ILE A 292 17.81 -1.76 -6.32
CA ILE A 292 17.60 -0.40 -5.82
C ILE A 292 16.65 0.32 -6.76
N LEU A 293 15.46 0.67 -6.24
CA LEU A 293 14.42 1.40 -6.98
C LEU A 293 14.57 2.91 -6.83
N TYR A 294 15.11 3.35 -5.70
CA TYR A 294 15.32 4.75 -5.39
C TYR A 294 16.46 4.90 -4.39
N SER A 295 17.27 5.94 -4.55
CA SER A 295 18.25 6.38 -3.57
C SER A 295 18.28 7.90 -3.60
N ALA A 296 18.11 8.53 -2.44
CA ALA A 296 18.26 9.97 -2.31
C ALA A 296 19.70 10.35 -2.63
N GLN A 297 19.89 11.35 -3.50
CA GLN A 297 21.24 11.85 -3.72
C GLN A 297 21.75 12.50 -2.43
N PRO A 298 23.03 12.30 -2.06
CA PRO A 298 23.63 13.05 -0.97
C PRO A 298 23.45 14.54 -1.26
N LEU A 299 23.00 15.31 -0.26
CA LEU A 299 23.09 16.77 -0.32
C LEU A 299 24.57 17.11 -0.54
N VAL A 300 24.95 17.42 -1.78
CA VAL A 300 26.24 18.02 -2.06
C VAL A 300 26.16 19.41 -1.45
N ASN A 301 26.70 19.54 -0.23
CA ASN A 301 26.93 20.85 0.37
C ASN A 301 27.79 21.64 -0.61
N SER A 302 27.14 22.52 -1.36
CA SER A 302 27.80 23.50 -2.19
C SER A 302 28.46 24.46 -1.22
N ILE A 303 29.75 24.22 -0.95
CA ILE A 303 30.60 25.19 -0.27
C ILE A 303 30.70 26.37 -1.24
N VAL A 304 30.01 27.46 -0.90
CA VAL A 304 30.25 28.79 -1.46
C VAL A 304 30.89 29.63 -0.37
#